data_AF-A0A1E4LF95-F1
#
_entry.id   AF-A0A1E4LF95-F1
#
_cell.length_a   1.000
_cell.length_b   1.000
_cell.length_c   1.000
_cell.angle_alpha   90.00
_cell.angle_beta   90.00
_cell.angle_gamma   90.00
#
_symmetry.space_group_name_H-M   'P 1'
#
loop_
_entity.id
_entity.type
_entity.pdbx_description
1 polymer ?
#
loop_
_entity_poly.entity_id
_entity_poly.type
_entity_poly.pdbx_seq_one_letter_code
_entity_poly.pdbx_strand_id
1 'polypeptide(L)'
;MKRFVAVAIVVNMAFYLAACGKTSEANITTQNIPQPTTSATTNTTGAADLSAIGNIEVDSGVFDVSITIPADFVGETTQEELTAKAKDSDIHSITLNADGSATYTMSKKQHKQLLDQISDSINENLKTMVGSEGYETVTDIKAEQGFTKFVVTTTSKELGIVESTSVLGFYMLSGMYAAFSGETVENVSVDFINADSGAVIETFNSSDMAG
;
A
#
# COMPACT_ATOMS: atom_id res chain seq x y z
N MET A 1 16.23 30.45 37.06
CA MET A 1 15.23 31.52 37.28
C MET A 1 14.00 31.21 36.44
N LYS A 2 12.83 31.18 37.08
CA LYS A 2 11.51 30.83 36.54
C LYS A 2 11.11 31.77 35.40
N ARG A 3 10.45 31.23 34.35
CA ARG A 3 9.23 31.82 33.77
C ARG A 3 8.32 30.71 33.25
N PHE A 4 7.18 30.57 33.92
CA PHE A 4 6.02 29.79 33.52
C PHE A 4 5.29 30.51 32.39
N VAL A 5 4.87 29.78 31.36
CA VAL A 5 3.79 30.24 30.48
C VAL A 5 2.80 29.08 30.34
N ALA A 6 1.70 29.22 31.08
CA ALA A 6 0.49 28.44 30.92
C ALA A 6 -0.37 29.11 29.84
N VAL A 7 -0.88 28.36 28.87
CA VAL A 7 -2.00 28.81 28.04
C VAL A 7 -3.07 27.74 28.12
N ALA A 8 -4.21 28.17 28.64
CA ALA A 8 -5.36 27.37 29.01
C ALA A 8 -6.29 27.14 27.82
N ILE A 9 -6.88 25.95 27.84
CA ILE A 9 -8.02 25.47 27.09
C ILE A 9 -9.23 26.41 27.30
N VAL A 10 -9.88 26.83 26.21
CA VAL A 10 -11.22 27.42 26.25
C VAL A 10 -12.15 26.57 25.39
N VAL A 11 -12.95 25.78 26.10
CA VAL A 11 -14.20 25.17 25.65
C VAL A 11 -15.29 26.24 25.74
N ASN A 12 -16.06 26.44 24.67
CA ASN A 12 -17.50 26.79 24.63
C ASN A 12 -17.87 27.11 23.17
N MET A 13 -19.07 26.91 22.63
CA MET A 13 -20.29 26.18 22.96
C MET A 13 -21.32 26.68 21.93
N ALA A 14 -22.23 25.78 21.55
CA ALA A 14 -23.64 26.05 21.24
C ALA A 14 -24.12 25.98 19.77
N PHE A 15 -24.90 24.92 19.55
CA PHE A 15 -26.29 24.94 19.08
C PHE A 15 -26.61 25.62 17.75
N TYR A 16 -26.98 24.78 16.76
CA TYR A 16 -28.23 24.96 16.03
C TYR A 16 -28.95 23.62 15.87
N LEU A 17 -30.02 23.44 16.66
CA LEU A 17 -31.16 22.57 16.34
C LEU A 17 -32.24 23.46 15.68
N ALA A 18 -32.84 22.96 14.61
CA ALA A 18 -34.23 23.14 14.15
C ALA A 18 -34.32 22.60 12.71
N ALA A 19 -35.36 21.92 12.22
CA ALA A 19 -36.62 21.44 12.77
C ALA A 19 -37.31 20.60 11.66
N CYS A 20 -38.26 19.74 12.07
CA CYS A 20 -39.43 19.17 11.35
C CYS A 20 -39.39 19.02 9.80
N GLY A 21 -39.72 17.87 9.20
CA GLY A 21 -40.74 16.90 9.56
C GLY A 21 -41.83 16.86 8.46
N LYS A 22 -42.02 15.69 7.81
CA LYS A 22 -43.32 15.20 7.31
C LYS A 22 -43.21 13.75 6.85
N THR A 23 -43.89 12.90 7.58
CA THR A 23 -44.33 11.55 7.23
C THR A 23 -45.45 11.63 6.19
N SER A 24 -45.42 10.75 5.19
CA SER A 24 -46.59 10.26 4.45
C SER A 24 -46.36 8.79 4.09
N GLU A 25 -47.27 7.94 4.53
CA GLU A 25 -47.35 6.51 4.19
C GLU A 25 -48.02 6.26 2.82
N ALA A 26 -47.57 5.18 2.21
CA ALA A 26 -48.27 4.19 1.37
C ALA A 26 -49.03 4.61 0.09
N ASN A 27 -48.57 4.06 -1.05
CA ASN A 27 -49.44 3.19 -1.88
C ASN A 27 -48.60 2.26 -2.77
N ILE A 28 -48.93 0.96 -2.76
CA ILE A 28 -48.40 -0.10 -3.65
C ILE A 28 -49.38 -0.23 -4.83
N THR A 29 -48.89 -0.29 -6.08
CA THR A 29 -49.39 -1.18 -7.15
C THR A 29 -48.45 -1.13 -8.39
N THR A 30 -47.66 -2.20 -8.55
CA THR A 30 -47.52 -3.07 -9.73
C THR A 30 -47.21 -2.51 -11.14
N GLN A 31 -46.02 -2.91 -11.62
CA GLN A 31 -45.60 -3.23 -13.02
C GLN A 31 -45.34 -2.08 -13.99
N ASN A 32 -44.05 -1.83 -14.27
CA ASN A 32 -43.46 -2.07 -15.60
C ASN A 32 -41.93 -2.06 -15.50
N ILE A 33 -41.29 -3.07 -16.10
CA ILE A 33 -39.83 -3.22 -16.20
C ILE A 33 -39.31 -2.24 -17.27
N PRO A 34 -38.24 -1.48 -16.96
CA PRO A 34 -37.15 -1.34 -17.91
C PRO A 34 -35.82 -1.71 -17.25
N GLN A 35 -35.19 -2.73 -17.83
CA GLN A 35 -33.78 -3.07 -17.69
C GLN A 35 -32.88 -1.84 -17.87
N PRO A 36 -32.03 -1.47 -16.90
CA PRO A 36 -30.87 -0.65 -17.17
C PRO A 36 -29.72 -1.57 -17.57
N THR A 37 -29.43 -1.58 -18.88
CA THR A 37 -28.13 -1.99 -19.41
C THR A 37 -27.11 -0.96 -18.94
N THR A 38 -26.53 -1.17 -17.76
CA THR A 38 -25.36 -0.41 -17.32
C THR A 38 -24.12 -1.21 -17.69
N SER A 39 -23.57 -0.91 -18.85
CA SER A 39 -22.16 -1.13 -19.13
C SER A 39 -21.38 -0.33 -18.07
N ALA A 40 -20.96 -1.00 -17.01
CA ALA A 40 -19.89 -0.49 -16.18
C ALA A 40 -18.60 -0.66 -16.98
N THR A 41 -18.30 0.35 -17.80
CA THR A 41 -16.91 0.67 -18.13
C THR A 41 -16.25 1.03 -16.80
N THR A 42 -15.67 0.02 -16.13
CA THR A 42 -14.67 0.28 -15.11
C THR A 42 -13.49 0.91 -15.83
N ASN A 43 -13.40 2.24 -15.74
CA ASN A 43 -12.18 2.95 -16.00
C ASN A 43 -11.16 2.49 -14.94
N THR A 44 -10.46 1.39 -15.22
CA THR A 44 -9.17 1.07 -14.61
C THR A 44 -8.13 2.03 -15.18
N THR A 45 -8.23 3.30 -14.82
CA THR A 45 -7.07 4.19 -14.82
C THR A 45 -6.17 3.75 -13.67
N GLY A 46 -5.02 3.16 -14.02
CA GLY A 46 -3.96 2.88 -13.06
C GLY A 46 -3.52 1.42 -12.94
N ALA A 47 -3.52 0.64 -14.02
CA ALA A 47 -2.40 -0.27 -14.18
C ALA A 47 -1.16 0.63 -14.42
N ALA A 48 -0.57 1.12 -13.33
CA ALA A 48 0.84 1.48 -13.39
C ALA A 48 1.54 0.26 -13.99
N ASP A 49 2.30 0.49 -15.06
CA ASP A 49 2.99 -0.57 -15.78
C ASP A 49 3.82 -1.37 -14.74
N LEU A 50 3.36 -2.58 -14.42
CA LEU A 50 3.98 -3.44 -13.42
C LEU A 50 5.45 -3.72 -13.77
N SER A 51 5.82 -3.60 -15.05
CA SER A 51 7.21 -3.71 -15.48
C SER A 51 8.08 -2.60 -14.88
N ALA A 52 7.56 -1.37 -14.76
CA ALA A 52 8.34 -0.24 -14.27
C ALA A 52 8.70 -0.37 -12.78
N ILE A 53 7.85 -0.99 -11.94
CA ILE A 53 8.13 -1.21 -10.51
C ILE A 53 9.37 -2.10 -10.32
N GLY A 54 9.66 -3.00 -11.28
CA GLY A 54 10.82 -3.89 -11.25
C GLY A 54 12.13 -3.27 -11.73
N ASN A 55 12.14 -2.03 -12.20
CA ASN A 55 13.33 -1.37 -12.76
C ASN A 55 14.12 -0.52 -11.75
N ILE A 56 13.81 -0.59 -10.45
CA ILE A 56 14.61 0.09 -9.43
C ILE A 56 15.93 -0.66 -9.24
N GLU A 57 17.06 0.03 -9.41
CA GLU A 57 18.39 -0.53 -9.21
C GLU A 57 18.95 -0.07 -7.87
N VAL A 58 19.48 -1.00 -7.06
CA VAL A 58 20.10 -0.69 -5.76
C VAL A 58 21.55 -1.19 -5.76
N ASP A 59 22.50 -0.27 -5.60
CA ASP A 59 23.93 -0.57 -5.40
C ASP A 59 24.33 -0.29 -3.95
N SER A 60 24.63 -1.36 -3.21
CA SER A 60 25.07 -1.28 -1.81
C SER A 60 26.59 -1.22 -1.72
N GLY A 61 27.13 0.00 -1.68
CA GLY A 61 28.53 0.26 -1.42
C GLY A 61 28.96 -0.03 0.02
N VAL A 62 30.26 0.13 0.30
CA VAL A 62 30.83 -0.12 1.63
C VAL A 62 30.25 0.83 2.69
N PHE A 63 30.07 2.11 2.32
CA PHE A 63 29.57 3.16 3.22
C PHE A 63 28.17 3.67 2.85
N ASP A 64 27.86 3.68 1.55
CA ASP A 64 26.66 4.31 0.99
C ASP A 64 25.83 3.30 0.19
N VAL A 65 24.55 3.62 0.01
CA VAL A 65 23.62 2.90 -0.86
C VAL A 65 23.13 3.87 -1.92
N SER A 66 23.16 3.43 -3.19
CA SER A 66 22.60 4.18 -4.32
C SER A 66 21.35 3.48 -4.83
N ILE A 67 20.26 4.22 -4.97
CA ILE A 67 18.98 3.72 -5.50
C ILE A 67 18.63 4.52 -6.74
N THR A 68 18.47 3.87 -7.89
CA THR A 68 18.04 4.50 -9.14
C THR A 68 16.56 4.26 -9.36
N ILE A 69 15.79 5.36 -9.36
CA ILE A 69 14.35 5.36 -9.59
C ILE A 69 14.09 5.65 -11.07
N PRO A 70 13.38 4.78 -11.81
CA PRO A 70 13.06 4.98 -13.22
C PRO A 70 12.28 6.27 -13.48
N ALA A 71 12.45 6.85 -14.68
CA ALA A 71 11.81 8.11 -15.08
C ALA A 71 10.29 8.14 -14.86
N ASP A 72 9.63 6.99 -15.08
CA ASP A 72 8.19 6.82 -14.92
C ASP A 72 7.70 7.12 -13.48
N PHE A 73 8.58 7.02 -12.48
CA PHE A 73 8.26 7.32 -11.07
C PHE A 73 8.85 8.62 -10.56
N VAL A 74 9.82 9.22 -11.26
CA VAL A 74 10.46 10.48 -10.85
C VAL A 74 9.51 11.67 -11.06
N GLY A 75 8.71 11.63 -12.13
CA GLY A 75 7.82 12.73 -12.53
C GLY A 75 8.59 13.96 -13.06
N GLU A 76 7.87 15.06 -13.30
CA GLU A 76 8.49 16.31 -13.74
C GLU A 76 9.23 16.98 -12.56
N THR A 77 10.56 16.95 -12.60
CA THR A 77 11.41 17.64 -11.62
C THR A 77 12.69 18.17 -12.28
N THR A 78 13.38 19.07 -11.58
CA THR A 78 14.68 19.61 -12.02
C THR A 78 15.80 19.16 -11.09
N GLN A 79 17.03 19.14 -11.61
CA GLN A 79 18.22 18.87 -10.80
C GLN A 79 18.32 19.83 -9.59
N GLU A 80 17.88 21.08 -9.74
CA GLU A 80 17.91 22.09 -8.69
C GLU A 80 16.97 21.74 -7.53
N GLU A 81 15.76 21.26 -7.83
CA GLU A 81 14.80 20.78 -6.83
C GLU A 81 15.30 19.53 -6.11
N LEU A 82 15.86 18.56 -6.86
CA LEU A 82 16.43 17.35 -6.28
C LEU A 82 17.63 17.67 -5.37
N THR A 83 18.49 18.61 -5.79
CA THR A 83 19.62 19.07 -4.96
C THR A 83 19.13 19.77 -3.69
N ALA A 84 18.00 20.47 -3.73
CA ALA A 84 17.39 21.05 -2.54
C ALA A 84 16.86 19.97 -1.58
N LYS A 85 16.26 18.90 -2.09
CA LYS A 85 15.83 17.74 -1.28
C LYS A 85 17.00 16.98 -0.65
N ALA A 86 18.13 16.89 -1.36
CA ALA A 86 19.35 16.26 -0.84
C ALA A 86 19.97 17.01 0.34
N LYS A 87 19.48 18.21 0.69
CA LYS A 87 19.94 18.94 1.89
C LYS A 87 19.31 18.43 3.20
N ASP A 88 18.37 17.50 3.12
CA ASP A 88 17.93 16.74 4.28
C ASP A 88 19.09 15.88 4.81
N SER A 89 19.21 15.73 6.13
CA SER A 89 20.49 15.52 6.82
C SER A 89 21.25 14.23 6.49
N ASP A 90 20.62 13.29 5.79
CA ASP A 90 21.13 11.93 5.63
C ASP A 90 21.10 11.40 4.18
N ILE A 91 20.77 12.26 3.20
CA ILE A 91 20.93 12.00 1.76
C ILE A 91 22.20 12.71 1.28
N HIS A 92 23.15 11.97 0.69
CA HIS A 92 24.43 12.54 0.23
C HIS A 92 24.28 13.27 -1.11
N SER A 93 23.52 12.70 -2.05
CA SER A 93 23.26 13.32 -3.34
C SER A 93 22.03 12.74 -4.01
N ILE A 94 21.40 13.55 -4.87
CA ILE A 94 20.37 13.10 -5.81
C ILE A 94 20.74 13.62 -7.20
N THR A 95 20.84 12.71 -8.17
CA THR A 95 21.27 13.01 -9.55
C THR A 95 20.14 12.69 -10.51
N LEU A 96 19.71 13.66 -11.32
CA LEU A 96 18.82 13.44 -12.45
C LEU A 96 19.64 12.97 -13.66
N ASN A 97 19.33 11.78 -14.16
CA ASN A 97 20.02 11.15 -15.27
C ASN A 97 19.45 11.60 -16.62
N ALA A 98 20.21 11.40 -17.70
CA ALA A 98 19.82 11.86 -19.04
C ALA A 98 18.59 11.11 -19.61
N ASP A 99 18.29 9.92 -19.10
CA ASP A 99 17.11 9.12 -19.43
C ASP A 99 15.87 9.51 -18.61
N GLY A 100 15.99 10.51 -17.72
CA GLY A 100 14.91 10.98 -16.84
C GLY A 100 14.81 10.22 -15.51
N SER A 101 15.60 9.16 -15.30
CA SER A 101 15.69 8.49 -14.01
C SER A 101 16.42 9.36 -12.96
N ALA A 102 16.25 9.06 -11.68
CA ALA A 102 16.94 9.77 -10.61
C ALA A 102 17.67 8.80 -9.67
N THR A 103 18.96 9.03 -9.44
CA THR A 103 19.79 8.23 -8.55
C THR A 103 19.98 8.94 -7.22
N TYR A 104 19.57 8.28 -6.13
CA TYR A 104 19.67 8.75 -4.75
C TYR A 104 20.81 8.03 -4.05
N THR A 105 21.83 8.75 -3.59
CA THR A 105 22.92 8.20 -2.77
C THR A 105 22.73 8.65 -1.33
N MET A 106 22.69 7.70 -0.40
CA MET A 106 22.44 7.94 1.02
C MET A 106 23.25 7.00 1.89
N SER A 107 23.34 7.30 3.19
CA SER A 107 23.99 6.39 4.14
C SER A 107 23.17 5.10 4.32
N LYS A 108 23.81 4.00 4.72
CA LYS A 108 23.11 2.75 5.10
C LYS A 108 22.06 2.93 6.19
N LYS A 109 22.29 3.87 7.12
CA LYS A 109 21.33 4.21 8.16
C LYS A 109 20.07 4.81 7.56
N GLN A 110 20.21 5.73 6.62
CA GLN A 110 19.08 6.35 5.94
C GLN A 110 18.33 5.36 5.05
N HIS A 111 19.05 4.49 4.33
CA HIS A 111 18.44 3.40 3.56
C HIS A 111 17.61 2.48 4.46
N LYS A 112 18.13 2.11 5.63
CA LYS A 112 17.34 1.36 6.62
C LYS A 112 16.10 2.12 7.09
N GLN A 113 16.21 3.42 7.38
CA GLN A 113 15.05 4.23 7.78
C GLN A 113 13.99 4.31 6.68
N LEU A 114 14.41 4.39 5.42
CA LEU A 114 13.52 4.31 4.26
C LEU A 114 12.80 2.96 4.21
N LEU A 115 13.52 1.84 4.37
CA LEU A 115 12.92 0.50 4.42
C LEU A 115 11.96 0.31 5.60
N ASP A 116 12.29 0.88 6.77
CA ASP A 116 11.41 0.85 7.94
C ASP A 116 10.10 1.61 7.64
N GLN A 117 10.17 2.78 7.00
CA GLN A 117 8.99 3.55 6.57
C GLN A 117 8.14 2.80 5.53
N ILE A 118 8.77 2.17 4.54
CA ILE A 118 8.06 1.34 3.55
C ILE A 118 7.38 0.17 4.27
N SER A 119 8.10 -0.49 5.20
CA SER A 119 7.55 -1.59 5.99
C SER A 119 6.35 -1.17 6.81
N ASP A 120 6.43 -0.02 7.47
CA ASP A 120 5.33 0.54 8.26
C ASP A 120 4.11 0.84 7.39
N SER A 121 4.33 1.45 6.22
CA SER A 121 3.27 1.74 5.25
C SER A 121 2.58 0.47 4.73
N ILE A 122 3.36 -0.55 4.36
CA ILE A 122 2.81 -1.85 3.94
C ILE A 122 1.99 -2.46 5.09
N ASN A 123 2.54 -2.53 6.30
CA ASN A 123 1.84 -3.10 7.45
C ASN A 123 0.57 -2.31 7.83
N GLU A 124 0.56 -0.98 7.67
CA GLU A 124 -0.65 -0.18 7.82
C GLU A 124 -1.68 -0.52 6.76
N ASN A 125 -1.29 -0.63 5.48
CA ASN A 125 -2.16 -1.03 4.40
C ASN A 125 -2.79 -2.42 4.65
N LEU A 126 -2.00 -3.41 5.07
CA LEU A 126 -2.49 -4.74 5.43
C LEU A 126 -3.54 -4.69 6.54
N LYS A 127 -3.35 -3.85 7.57
CA LYS A 127 -4.35 -3.66 8.64
C LYS A 127 -5.64 -3.03 8.11
N THR A 128 -5.55 -2.07 7.20
CA THR A 128 -6.75 -1.43 6.63
C THR A 128 -7.58 -2.36 5.76
N MET A 129 -6.97 -3.42 5.21
CA MET A 129 -7.63 -4.44 4.41
C MET A 129 -8.45 -5.43 5.25
N VAL A 130 -8.11 -5.62 6.53
CA VAL A 130 -8.81 -6.55 7.42
C VAL A 130 -10.26 -6.09 7.63
N GLY A 131 -11.22 -6.92 7.21
CA GLY A 131 -12.65 -6.65 7.34
C GLY A 131 -13.16 -5.48 6.49
N SER A 132 -12.38 -4.98 5.54
CA SER A 132 -12.82 -3.93 4.61
C SER A 132 -13.80 -4.47 3.57
N GLU A 133 -14.39 -3.57 2.78
CA GLU A 133 -15.22 -3.97 1.63
C GLU A 133 -14.44 -4.91 0.70
N GLY A 134 -15.05 -6.05 0.36
CA GLY A 134 -14.43 -7.12 -0.44
C GLY A 134 -13.54 -8.10 0.35
N TYR A 135 -13.24 -7.80 1.62
CA TYR A 135 -12.40 -8.61 2.51
C TYR A 135 -13.09 -8.88 3.86
N GLU A 136 -14.41 -8.93 3.87
CA GLU A 136 -15.23 -9.05 5.09
C GLU A 136 -14.95 -10.34 5.87
N THR A 137 -14.50 -11.39 5.18
CA THR A 137 -14.15 -12.68 5.78
C THR A 137 -12.75 -12.68 6.40
N VAL A 138 -11.88 -11.73 6.01
CA VAL A 138 -10.49 -11.64 6.48
C VAL A 138 -10.46 -11.01 7.88
N THR A 139 -9.84 -11.71 8.81
CA THR A 139 -9.78 -11.36 10.24
C THR A 139 -8.41 -10.90 10.71
N ASP A 140 -7.35 -11.28 10.00
CA ASP A 140 -5.98 -10.87 10.29
C ASP A 140 -5.11 -11.05 9.04
N ILE A 141 -4.12 -10.18 8.88
CA ILE A 141 -3.08 -10.34 7.86
C ILE A 141 -1.74 -10.04 8.52
N LYS A 142 -0.83 -11.00 8.46
CA LYS A 142 0.55 -10.87 8.95
C LYS A 142 1.53 -11.04 7.81
N ALA A 143 2.63 -10.30 7.85
CA ALA A 143 3.76 -10.47 6.98
C ALA A 143 5.03 -10.72 7.80
N GLU A 144 5.96 -11.50 7.27
CA GLU A 144 7.30 -11.59 7.83
C GLU A 144 8.18 -10.40 7.40
N GLN A 145 9.34 -10.24 8.05
CA GLN A 145 10.33 -9.27 7.62
C GLN A 145 10.82 -9.60 6.20
N GLY A 146 10.91 -8.59 5.33
CA GLY A 146 11.24 -8.79 3.92
C GLY A 146 10.02 -9.06 3.03
N PHE A 147 8.83 -9.24 3.63
CA PHE A 147 7.57 -9.44 2.91
C PHE A 147 7.62 -10.60 1.89
N THR A 148 8.38 -11.65 2.18
CA THR A 148 8.44 -12.89 1.37
C THR A 148 7.42 -13.94 1.79
N LYS A 149 6.76 -13.73 2.93
CA LYS A 149 5.64 -14.55 3.39
C LYS A 149 4.53 -13.69 3.98
N PHE A 150 3.31 -13.98 3.56
CA PHE A 150 2.08 -13.44 4.11
C PHE A 150 1.21 -14.56 4.65
N VAL A 151 0.51 -14.27 5.74
CA VAL A 151 -0.48 -15.16 6.34
C VAL A 151 -1.78 -14.40 6.48
N VAL A 152 -2.79 -14.83 5.73
CA VAL A 152 -4.14 -14.28 5.73
C VAL A 152 -5.03 -15.21 6.54
N THR A 153 -5.58 -14.72 7.65
CA THR A 153 -6.52 -15.49 8.47
C THR A 153 -7.94 -15.10 8.09
N THR A 154 -8.76 -16.07 7.68
CA THR A 154 -10.12 -15.84 7.17
C THR A 154 -11.14 -16.76 7.82
N THR A 155 -12.38 -16.30 7.94
CA THR A 155 -13.53 -17.12 8.35
C THR A 155 -14.07 -18.01 7.22
N SER A 156 -13.59 -17.80 5.99
CA SER A 156 -13.91 -18.64 4.83
C SER A 156 -13.51 -20.10 5.07
N LYS A 157 -14.33 -21.03 4.56
CA LYS A 157 -14.02 -22.46 4.53
C LYS A 157 -13.28 -22.88 3.26
N GLU A 158 -13.59 -22.19 2.17
CA GLU A 158 -12.99 -22.32 0.84
C GLU A 158 -12.76 -20.90 0.32
N LEU A 159 -11.70 -20.70 -0.46
CA LEU A 159 -11.35 -19.37 -0.94
C LEU A 159 -12.26 -18.92 -2.08
N GLY A 160 -12.79 -17.70 -1.96
CA GLY A 160 -13.51 -17.03 -3.04
C GLY A 160 -12.57 -16.36 -4.04
N ILE A 161 -13.11 -15.89 -5.17
CA ILE A 161 -12.32 -15.22 -6.23
C ILE A 161 -11.54 -14.02 -5.69
N VAL A 162 -12.13 -13.22 -4.79
CA VAL A 162 -11.46 -12.04 -4.24
C VAL A 162 -10.24 -12.44 -3.39
N GLU A 163 -10.39 -13.43 -2.52
CA GLU A 163 -9.28 -13.97 -1.71
C GLU A 163 -8.19 -14.54 -2.62
N SER A 164 -8.54 -15.40 -3.58
CA SER A 164 -7.57 -16.01 -4.50
C SER A 164 -6.88 -14.99 -5.41
N THR A 165 -7.52 -13.89 -5.79
CA THR A 165 -6.91 -12.85 -6.65
C THR A 165 -6.11 -11.81 -5.85
N SER A 166 -6.39 -11.66 -4.55
CA SER A 166 -5.65 -10.74 -3.67
C SER A 166 -4.16 -11.09 -3.53
N VAL A 167 -3.78 -12.34 -3.80
CA VAL A 167 -2.39 -12.82 -3.79
C VAL A 167 -1.47 -12.01 -4.69
N LEU A 168 -2.00 -11.51 -5.83
CA LEU A 168 -1.26 -10.66 -6.75
C LEU A 168 -0.84 -9.33 -6.10
N GLY A 169 -1.71 -8.78 -5.25
CA GLY A 169 -1.41 -7.58 -4.49
C GLY A 169 -0.26 -7.80 -3.51
N PHE A 170 -0.25 -8.94 -2.80
CA PHE A 170 0.83 -9.29 -1.88
C PHE A 170 2.17 -9.49 -2.60
N TYR A 171 2.16 -10.13 -3.78
CA TYR A 171 3.35 -10.26 -4.62
C TYR A 171 3.88 -8.91 -5.09
N MET A 172 2.99 -7.97 -5.44
CA MET A 172 3.39 -6.62 -5.82
C MET A 172 3.99 -5.85 -4.64
N LEU A 173 3.41 -5.95 -3.44
CA LEU A 173 3.96 -5.33 -2.23
C LEU A 173 5.35 -5.89 -1.89
N SER A 174 5.53 -7.20 -2.02
CA SER A 174 6.82 -7.87 -1.86
C SER A 174 7.85 -7.38 -2.88
N GLY A 175 7.48 -7.37 -4.16
CA GLY A 175 8.34 -6.89 -5.24
C GLY A 175 8.76 -5.43 -5.06
N MET A 176 7.83 -4.57 -4.63
CA MET A 176 8.15 -3.18 -4.31
C MET A 176 9.15 -3.08 -3.15
N TYR A 177 8.94 -3.81 -2.05
CA TYR A 177 9.89 -3.80 -0.93
C TYR A 177 11.28 -4.30 -1.36
N ALA A 178 11.32 -5.41 -2.10
CA ALA A 178 12.55 -6.00 -2.63
C ALA A 178 13.32 -5.05 -3.55
N ALA A 179 12.60 -4.33 -4.41
CA ALA A 179 13.16 -3.35 -5.32
C ALA A 179 13.89 -2.21 -4.57
N PHE A 180 13.38 -1.77 -3.41
CA PHE A 180 14.07 -0.78 -2.57
C PHE A 180 15.11 -1.38 -1.63
N SER A 181 14.96 -2.63 -1.19
CA SER A 181 15.95 -3.29 -0.33
C SER A 181 17.20 -3.72 -1.11
N GLY A 182 17.07 -3.91 -2.42
CA GLY A 182 18.11 -4.48 -3.29
C GLY A 182 18.21 -6.00 -3.17
N GLU A 183 17.27 -6.65 -2.49
CA GLU A 183 17.24 -8.11 -2.34
C GLU A 183 16.53 -8.75 -3.53
N THR A 184 17.06 -9.88 -3.98
CA THR A 184 16.38 -10.72 -4.98
C THR A 184 15.39 -11.65 -4.29
N VAL A 185 14.11 -11.57 -4.67
CA VAL A 185 13.07 -12.46 -4.15
C VAL A 185 12.80 -13.57 -5.16
N GLU A 186 13.16 -14.81 -4.79
CA GLU A 186 12.91 -15.99 -5.64
C GLU A 186 11.45 -16.46 -5.57
N ASN A 187 10.84 -16.36 -4.38
CA ASN A 187 9.47 -16.78 -4.14
C ASN A 187 8.83 -15.96 -3.03
N VAL A 188 7.56 -15.66 -3.22
CA VAL A 188 6.66 -15.08 -2.22
C VAL A 188 5.57 -16.08 -1.91
N SER A 189 5.38 -16.41 -0.65
CA SER A 189 4.35 -17.35 -0.19
C SER A 189 3.19 -16.63 0.47
N VAL A 190 1.96 -16.98 0.12
CA VAL A 190 0.74 -16.48 0.78
C VAL A 190 -0.06 -17.67 1.30
N ASP A 191 -0.13 -17.79 2.63
CA ASP A 191 -0.91 -18.82 3.30
C ASP A 191 -2.28 -18.27 3.70
N PHE A 192 -3.35 -18.95 3.31
CA PHE A 192 -4.69 -18.70 3.85
C PHE A 192 -5.00 -19.70 4.96
N ILE A 193 -5.31 -19.20 6.15
CA ILE A 193 -5.59 -20.00 7.34
C ILE A 193 -7.04 -19.78 7.75
N ASN A 194 -7.75 -20.86 8.03
CA ASN A 194 -9.10 -20.79 8.59
C ASN A 194 -9.05 -20.36 10.06
N ALA A 195 -9.78 -19.30 10.42
CA ALA A 195 -9.76 -18.68 11.75
C ALA A 195 -10.21 -19.62 12.88
N ASP A 196 -11.18 -20.50 12.60
CA ASP A 196 -11.76 -21.38 13.62
C ASP A 196 -10.89 -22.61 13.91
N SER A 197 -10.33 -23.21 12.86
CA SER A 197 -9.58 -24.47 12.96
C SER A 197 -8.07 -24.30 13.02
N GLY A 198 -7.54 -23.15 12.57
CA GLY A 198 -6.11 -22.93 12.40
C GLY A 198 -5.48 -23.75 11.26
N ALA A 199 -6.29 -24.45 10.46
CA ALA A 199 -5.81 -25.22 9.32
C ALA A 199 -5.50 -24.31 8.13
N VAL A 200 -4.45 -24.67 7.37
CA VAL A 200 -4.18 -24.06 6.07
C VAL A 200 -5.28 -24.50 5.10
N ILE A 201 -5.96 -23.52 4.50
CA ILE A 201 -6.94 -23.73 3.43
C ILE A 201 -6.18 -23.94 2.13
N GLU A 202 -5.29 -23.01 1.80
CA GLU A 202 -4.49 -23.01 0.58
C GLU A 202 -3.22 -22.17 0.76
N THR A 203 -2.17 -22.52 0.03
CA THR A 203 -0.92 -21.77 -0.06
C THR A 203 -0.66 -21.44 -1.51
N PHE A 204 -0.38 -20.17 -1.80
CA PHE A 204 0.03 -19.70 -3.12
C PHE A 204 1.51 -19.32 -3.10
N ASN A 205 2.23 -19.61 -4.19
CA ASN A 205 3.62 -19.23 -4.38
C ASN A 205 3.75 -18.40 -5.66
N SER A 206 4.52 -17.31 -5.61
CA SER A 206 4.78 -16.49 -6.79
C SER A 206 5.58 -17.25 -7.86
N SER A 207 6.38 -18.23 -7.46
CA SER A 207 7.13 -19.10 -8.38
C SER A 207 6.22 -19.91 -9.31
N ASP A 208 5.00 -20.23 -8.87
CA ASP A 208 4.06 -21.06 -9.64
C ASP A 208 3.43 -20.27 -10.80
N MET A 209 3.52 -18.94 -10.76
CA MET A 209 3.04 -18.05 -11.82
C MET A 209 4.09 -17.76 -12.91
N ALA A 210 5.35 -18.10 -12.68
CA ALA A 210 6.44 -17.86 -13.63
C ALA A 210 6.55 -18.94 -14.73
N GLY A 211 5.60 -19.87 -14.78
CA GLY A 211 5.55 -21.01 -15.71
C GLY A 211 4.70 -20.78 -16.96
#